data_AF-A0A9X7S7A7-F1
#
_entry.id   AF-A0A9X7S7A7-F1
#
_cell.length_a   1.000
_cell.length_b   1.000
_cell.length_c   1.000
_cell.angle_alpha   90.00
_cell.angle_beta   90.00
_cell.angle_gamma   90.00
#
_symmetry.space_group_name_H-M   'P 1'
#
loop_
_entity.id
_entity.type
_entity.pdbx_description
1 polymer ?
#
loop_
_entity_poly.entity_id
_entity_poly.type
_entity_poly.pdbx_seq_one_letter_code
_entity_poly.pdbx_strand_id
1 'polypeptide(L)' 'MTNNVMTNKDLIEMGYRPSTANHIIHQARNLMVERGYTFYDRKRLMVVPRSAVSEVIGLEV' A
#
# COMPACT_ATOMS: atom_id res chain seq x y z
N MET A 1 15.02 -11.96 3.85
CA MET A 1 14.63 -10.74 4.58
C MET A 1 13.21 -10.40 4.14
N THR A 2 12.20 -10.57 4.99
CA THR A 2 10.82 -10.22 4.63
C THR A 2 10.67 -8.71 4.70
N ASN A 3 10.71 -8.04 3.54
CA ASN A 3 10.33 -6.63 3.47
C ASN A 3 8.84 -6.52 3.81
N ASN A 4 8.55 -6.05 5.03
CA ASN A 4 7.18 -5.91 5.54
C ASN A 4 6.45 -4.67 4.99
N VAL A 5 7.11 -3.93 4.10
CA VAL A 5 6.60 -2.73 3.45
C VAL A 5 6.64 -2.89 1.95
N MET A 6 5.73 -2.20 1.28
CA MET A 6 5.52 -2.24 -0.15
C MET A 6 5.31 -0.84 -0.69
N THR A 7 5.80 -0.60 -1.89
CA THR A 7 5.68 0.64 -2.65
C THR A 7 4.85 0.43 -3.90
N ASN A 8 4.45 1.52 -4.54
CA ASN A 8 3.78 1.45 -5.84
C ASN A 8 4.66 0.78 -6.92
N LYS A 9 5.99 0.87 -6.81
CA LYS A 9 6.91 0.22 -7.76
C LYS A 9 6.85 -1.29 -7.64
N ASP A 10 6.77 -1.82 -6.43
CA ASP A 10 6.66 -3.25 -6.19
C ASP A 10 5.36 -3.80 -6.80
N LEU A 11 4.26 -3.04 -6.69
CA LEU A 11 2.99 -3.36 -7.35
C LEU A 11 3.10 -3.32 -8.87
N ILE A 12 3.82 -2.37 -9.44
CA ILE A 12 4.06 -2.30 -10.89
C ILE A 12 4.88 -3.51 -11.36
N GLU A 13 5.91 -3.90 -10.60
CA GLU A 13 6.73 -5.07 -10.89
C GLU A 13 5.93 -6.39 -10.82
N MET A 14 4.92 -6.44 -9.94
CA MET A 14 3.95 -7.54 -9.88
C MET A 14 2.93 -7.54 -11.05
N GLY A 15 2.97 -6.55 -11.94
CA GLY A 15 2.13 -6.48 -13.13
C GLY A 15 0.89 -5.58 -13.01
N TYR A 16 0.72 -4.85 -11.90
CA TYR A 16 -0.34 -3.86 -11.79
C TYR A 16 -0.03 -2.64 -12.66
N ARG A 17 -1.07 -2.07 -13.28
CA ARG A 17 -0.93 -0.79 -14.00
C ARG A 17 -0.49 0.31 -13.01
N PRO A 18 0.32 1.29 -13.42
CA PRO A 18 0.78 2.36 -12.53
C PRO A 18 -0.34 3.13 -11.82
N SER A 19 -1.46 3.36 -12.52
CA SER A 19 -2.67 3.98 -11.94
C SER A 19 -3.29 3.12 -10.84
N THR A 20 -3.45 1.83 -11.09
CA THR A 20 -3.98 0.84 -10.13
C THR A 20 -3.06 0.70 -8.93
N ALA A 21 -1.75 0.59 -9.15
CA ALA A 21 -0.75 0.53 -8.08
C ALA A 21 -0.83 1.76 -7.16
N ASN A 22 -0.90 2.97 -7.73
CA ASN A 22 -1.08 4.18 -6.93
C ASN A 22 -2.40 4.15 -6.15
N HIS A 23 -3.49 3.71 -6.78
CA HIS A 23 -4.79 3.63 -6.13
C HIS A 23 -4.80 2.66 -4.93
N ILE A 24 -4.14 1.50 -5.08
CA ILE A 24 -3.95 0.52 -3.99
C ILE A 24 -3.18 1.15 -2.83
N ILE A 25 -2.06 1.83 -3.10
CA ILE A 25 -1.26 2.50 -2.07
C ILE A 25 -2.07 3.58 -1.33
N HIS A 26 -2.91 4.33 -2.06
CA HIS A 26 -3.80 5.33 -1.45
C HIS A 26 -4.83 4.69 -0.53
N GLN A 27 -5.48 3.60 -0.95
CA GLN A 27 -6.43 2.87 -0.11
C GLN A 27 -5.74 2.27 1.12
N ALA A 28 -4.58 1.65 0.95
CA ALA A 28 -3.82 1.07 2.05
C ALA A 28 -3.38 2.13 3.07
N ARG A 29 -3.03 3.34 2.62
CA ARG A 29 -2.77 4.46 3.52
C ARG A 29 -4.01 4.88 4.30
N ASN A 30 -5.14 5.04 3.63
CA ASN A 30 -6.39 5.43 4.30
C ASN A 30 -6.78 4.40 5.35
N LEU A 31 -6.67 3.10 5.04
CA LEU A 31 -6.87 2.01 6.00
C LEU A 31 -5.95 2.14 7.23
N MET A 32 -4.68 2.49 7.02
CA MET A 32 -3.75 2.71 8.14
C MET A 32 -4.12 3.94 8.97
N VAL A 33 -4.60 5.01 8.34
CA VAL A 33 -5.07 6.21 9.05
C VAL A 33 -6.33 5.90 9.86
N GLU A 34 -7.28 5.14 9.31
CA GLU A 34 -8.50 4.68 9.99
C GLU A 34 -8.18 3.82 11.22
N ARG A 35 -7.08 3.06 11.18
CA ARG A 35 -6.54 2.29 12.31
C ARG A 35 -5.83 3.12 13.37
N GLY A 36 -5.75 4.44 13.20
CA GLY A 36 -5.11 5.37 14.13
C GLY A 36 -3.65 5.67 13.82
N TYR A 37 -3.08 5.16 12.73
CA TYR A 37 -1.71 5.46 12.33
C TYR A 37 -1.64 6.74 11.50
N THR A 38 -1.67 7.89 12.17
CA THR A 38 -1.62 9.24 11.57
C THR A 38 -0.39 9.50 10.70
N PHE A 39 0.70 8.73 10.88
CA PHE A 39 1.89 8.80 10.03
C PHE A 39 1.58 8.61 8.53
N TYR A 40 0.57 7.79 8.20
CA TYR A 40 0.20 7.46 6.81
C TYR A 40 -0.71 8.49 6.13
N ASP A 41 -1.13 9.53 6.84
CA ASP A 41 -1.94 10.63 6.28
C ASP A 41 -1.12 11.52 5.30
N ARG A 42 0.20 11.38 5.30
CA ARG A 42 1.10 12.14 4.42
C ARG A 42 0.82 11.86 2.94
N LYS A 43 0.34 12.88 2.21
CA LYS A 43 -0.04 12.79 0.79
C LYS A 43 1.03 12.19 -0.14
N ARG A 44 2.33 12.43 0.13
CA ARG A 44 3.47 11.97 -0.68
C ARG A 44 4.12 10.68 -0.19
N LEU A 45 3.57 10.05 0.86
CA LEU A 45 4.05 8.75 1.31
C LEU A 45 3.57 7.68 0.33
N MET A 46 4.51 7.00 -0.31
CA MET A 46 4.26 5.95 -1.32
C MET A 46 4.68 4.57 -0.81
N VAL A 47 4.80 4.41 0.51
CA VAL A 47 5.18 3.18 1.18
C VAL A 47 4.13 2.85 2.24
N VAL A 48 3.70 1.60 2.27
CA VAL A 48 2.70 1.06 3.19
C VAL A 48 3.08 -0.35 3.62
N PRO A 49 2.56 -0.86 4.75
CA PRO A 49 2.77 -2.25 5.13
C PRO A 49 2.17 -3.21 4.12
N ARG A 50 2.82 -4.35 3.91
CA ARG A 50 2.33 -5.42 3.02
C ARG A 50 0.98 -5.95 3.50
N SER A 51 0.78 -6.07 4.81
CA SER A 51 -0.50 -6.46 5.41
C SER A 51 -1.66 -5.56 5.00
N ALA A 52 -1.46 -4.23 4.97
CA ALA A 52 -2.48 -3.29 4.54
C ALA A 52 -2.79 -3.42 3.04
N VAL A 53 -1.78 -3.73 2.23
CA VAL A 53 -1.97 -3.96 0.79
C VAL A 53 -2.73 -5.26 0.53
N SER A 54 -2.36 -6.35 1.20
CA SER A 54 -3.04 -7.64 1.09
C SER A 54 -4.51 -7.54 1.46
N GLU A 55 -4.83 -6.73 2.47
CA GLU A 55 -6.20 -6.47 2.88
C GLU A 55 -6.99 -5.64 1.86
N VAL A 56 -6.38 -4.61 1.27
CA VAL A 56 -7.02 -3.80 0.22
C VAL A 56 -7.28 -4.61 -1.05
N ILE A 57 -6.37 -5.51 -1.42
CA ILE A 57 -6.50 -6.36 -2.61
C ILE A 57 -7.40 -7.58 -2.33
N GLY A 58 -7.51 -8.00 -1.06
CA GLY A 58 -8.21 -9.22 -0.66
C GLY A 58 -7.46 -10.50 -1.00
N LEU A 59 -6.15 -10.42 -1.21
CA LEU A 59 -5.27 -11.55 -1.55
C LEU A 59 -3.98 -11.44 -0.73
N GLU A 60 -3.40 -12.57 -0.35
CA GLU A 60 -2.04 -12.56 0.19
C GLU A 60 -1.06 -12.24 -0.92
N VAL A 61 -0.49 -11.04 -0.82
CA VAL A 61 0.63 -10.60 -1.64
C VAL A 61 1.89 -10.87 -0.86
#